data_AF-A0A9Q2QDC8-F1
#
_entry.id   AF-A0A9Q2QDC8-F1
#
_cell.length_a   1.000
_cell.length_b   1.000
_cell.length_c   1.000
_cell.angle_alpha   90.00
_cell.angle_beta   90.00
_cell.angle_gamma   90.00
#
_symmetry.space_group_name_H-M   'P 1'
#
loop_
_entity.id
_entity.type
_entity.pdbx_description
1 polymer ?
#
loop_
_entity_poly.entity_id
_entity_poly.type
_entity_poly.pdbx_seq_one_letter_code
_entity_poly.pdbx_strand_id
1 'polypeptide(L)'
;MSIIERTNYPKSPKRRKLNKQELEQGYSISSDEHIFINKKAKTELSKLNFAIQLKSFQILGYFVGLDKVPEEVINHIRQQLKIHYKIKAGYSLYNKTIYRHRNRGCLQSPPFFRFFNNSYQQQPF
;
A
#
# COMPACT_ATOMS: atom_id res chain seq x y z
N MET A 1 -23.25 12.68 20.15
CA MET A 1 -22.37 11.55 19.81
C MET A 1 -22.60 11.16 18.36
N SER A 2 -21.57 11.13 17.53
CA SER A 2 -21.69 10.93 16.08
C SER A 2 -21.31 9.50 15.65
N ILE A 3 -21.97 8.96 14.63
CA ILE A 3 -21.81 7.57 14.14
C ILE A 3 -20.36 7.21 13.73
N ILE A 4 -19.52 8.22 13.48
CA ILE A 4 -18.15 8.11 12.98
C ILE A 4 -17.16 7.65 14.07
N GLU A 5 -17.52 7.79 15.35
CA GLU A 5 -16.70 7.40 16.51
C GLU A 5 -16.78 5.89 16.82
N ARG A 6 -17.72 5.15 16.20
CA ARG A 6 -17.94 3.70 16.45
C ARG A 6 -17.10 2.75 15.59
N THR A 7 -16.35 3.25 14.61
CA THR A 7 -15.56 2.38 13.75
C THR A 7 -14.09 2.38 14.20
N ASN A 8 -13.64 1.33 14.87
CA ASN A 8 -12.26 1.08 15.31
C ASN A 8 -11.24 0.92 14.15
N TYR A 9 -11.54 1.40 12.94
CA TYR A 9 -10.61 1.25 11.82
C TYR A 9 -9.36 2.12 12.04
N PRO A 10 -8.16 1.53 11.97
CA PRO A 10 -6.93 2.30 11.98
C PRO A 10 -6.93 3.28 10.80
N LYS A 11 -6.88 4.57 11.09
CA LYS A 11 -6.81 5.65 10.10
C LYS A 11 -5.36 6.12 10.03
N SER A 12 -4.86 6.40 8.83
CA SER A 12 -3.60 7.13 8.72
C SER A 12 -3.76 8.50 9.39
N PRO A 13 -2.87 8.89 10.32
CA PRO A 13 -3.01 10.15 11.03
C PRO A 13 -2.70 11.28 10.05
N LYS A 14 -3.76 11.90 9.51
CA LYS A 14 -3.70 12.94 8.46
C LYS A 14 -2.93 14.20 8.85
N ARG A 15 -2.54 14.36 10.11
CA ARG A 15 -1.95 15.58 10.69
C ARG A 15 -0.86 15.34 11.75
N ARG A 16 -0.49 14.09 12.04
CA ARG A 16 0.58 13.80 13.02
C ARG A 16 1.85 13.48 12.25
N LYS A 17 2.91 14.26 12.49
CA LYS A 17 4.26 13.90 12.03
C LYS A 17 4.62 12.57 12.66
N LEU A 18 4.89 11.56 11.83
CA LEU A 18 5.31 10.23 12.29
C LEU A 18 6.74 10.34 12.83
N ASN A 19 6.98 9.74 14.00
CA ASN A 19 8.32 9.68 14.55
C ASN A 19 9.18 8.69 13.74
N LYS A 20 10.51 8.90 13.68
CA LYS A 20 11.43 8.01 12.95
C LYS A 20 11.32 6.56 13.41
N GLN A 21 11.15 6.33 14.71
CA GLN A 21 10.97 4.99 15.28
C GLN A 21 9.68 4.33 14.81
N GLU A 22 8.57 5.07 14.70
CA GLU A 22 7.29 4.56 14.19
C GLU A 22 7.40 4.22 12.69
N LEU A 23 8.18 5.00 11.93
CA LEU A 23 8.47 4.73 10.52
C LEU A 23 9.31 3.47 10.36
N GLU A 24 10.38 3.30 11.14
CA GLU A 24 11.24 2.12 11.07
C GLU A 24 10.51 0.84 11.49
N GLN A 25 9.68 0.89 12.52
CA GLN A 25 8.96 -0.29 12.99
C GLN A 25 7.81 -0.69 12.05
N GLY A 26 7.06 0.28 11.51
CA GLY A 26 5.88 0.00 10.70
C GLY A 26 6.16 -0.11 9.20
N TYR A 27 7.04 0.74 8.67
CA TYR A 27 7.16 0.96 7.22
C TYR A 27 8.47 0.43 6.62
N SER A 28 9.31 -0.24 7.41
CA SER A 28 10.55 -0.81 6.90
C SER A 28 10.30 -1.98 5.95
N ILE A 29 10.95 -1.95 4.78
CA ILE A 29 10.85 -2.97 3.73
C ILE A 29 11.82 -4.12 4.03
N SER A 30 11.28 -5.34 4.09
CA SER A 30 12.07 -6.57 4.22
C SER A 30 12.68 -7.02 2.89
N SER A 31 13.71 -7.87 2.93
CA SER A 31 14.38 -8.42 1.74
C SER A 31 13.41 -9.16 0.81
N ASP A 32 12.48 -9.93 1.36
CA ASP A 32 11.50 -10.69 0.58
C ASP A 32 10.53 -9.78 -0.16
N GLU A 33 10.13 -8.68 0.49
CA GLU A 33 9.29 -7.66 -0.10
C GLU A 33 10.03 -6.93 -1.22
N HIS A 34 11.33 -6.68 -1.06
CA HIS A 34 12.15 -6.08 -2.12
C HIS A 34 12.19 -6.97 -3.38
N ILE A 35 12.36 -8.29 -3.20
CA ILE A 35 12.29 -9.25 -4.32
C ILE A 35 10.90 -9.24 -4.95
N PHE A 36 9.85 -9.22 -4.13
CA PHE A 36 8.47 -9.21 -4.60
C PHE A 36 8.12 -7.95 -5.40
N ILE A 37 8.53 -6.77 -4.90
CA ILE A 37 8.34 -5.47 -5.57
C ILE A 37 9.04 -5.48 -6.94
N ASN A 38 10.30 -5.92 -7.00
CA ASN A 38 11.05 -5.98 -8.26
C ASN A 38 10.46 -6.97 -9.26
N LYS A 39 9.86 -8.08 -8.80
CA LYS A 39 9.16 -9.04 -9.66
C LYS A 39 7.86 -8.48 -10.23
N LYS A 40 7.15 -7.64 -9.48
CA LYS A 40 5.83 -7.11 -9.88
C LYS A 40 5.90 -5.80 -10.66
N ALA A 41 6.86 -4.94 -10.37
CA ALA A 41 6.95 -3.60 -10.97
C ALA A 41 8.29 -3.40 -11.68
N LYS A 42 8.23 -2.97 -12.95
CA LYS A 42 9.42 -2.75 -13.79
C LYS A 42 10.01 -1.34 -13.63
N THR A 43 9.17 -0.32 -13.55
CA THR A 43 9.58 1.09 -13.45
C THR A 43 9.74 1.51 -12.00
N GLU A 44 10.72 2.36 -11.71
CA GLU A 44 10.96 2.92 -10.37
C GLU A 44 9.72 3.60 -9.76
N LEU A 45 8.95 4.35 -10.56
CA LEU A 45 7.67 4.91 -10.12
C LEU A 45 6.66 3.83 -9.70
N SER A 46 6.55 2.77 -10.49
CA SER A 46 5.64 1.65 -10.19
C SER A 46 6.09 0.88 -8.96
N LYS A 47 7.41 0.70 -8.76
CA LYS A 47 7.97 0.08 -7.55
C LYS A 47 7.66 0.91 -6.31
N LEU A 48 7.88 2.23 -6.37
CA LEU A 48 7.57 3.15 -5.29
C LEU A 48 6.08 3.12 -4.92
N ASN A 49 5.20 3.27 -5.91
CA ASN A 49 3.76 3.26 -5.70
C ASN A 49 3.27 1.91 -5.15
N PHE A 50 3.81 0.80 -5.65
CA PHE A 50 3.46 -0.53 -5.19
C PHE A 50 3.92 -0.78 -3.74
N ALA A 51 5.14 -0.38 -3.39
CA ALA A 51 5.68 -0.51 -2.04
C ALA A 51 4.85 0.30 -1.02
N ILE A 52 4.47 1.53 -1.36
CA ILE A 52 3.61 2.36 -0.52
C ILE A 52 2.26 1.68 -0.28
N GLN A 53 1.64 1.14 -1.33
CA GLN A 53 0.36 0.44 -1.21
C GLN A 53 0.47 -0.85 -0.38
N LEU A 54 1.54 -1.63 -0.58
CA LEU A 54 1.80 -2.84 0.17
C LEU A 54 1.91 -2.54 1.67
N LYS A 55 2.73 -1.55 2.04
CA LYS A 55 2.93 -1.16 3.45
C LYS A 55 1.68 -0.55 4.06
N SER A 56 0.97 0.30 3.31
CA SER A 56 -0.31 0.86 3.76
C SER A 56 -1.33 -0.25 4.03
N PHE A 57 -1.39 -1.27 3.17
CA PHE A 57 -2.28 -2.41 3.35
C PHE A 57 -1.89 -3.27 4.55
N GLN A 58 -0.60 -3.54 4.77
CA GLN A 58 -0.13 -4.32 5.92
C GLN A 58 -0.48 -3.65 7.27
N ILE A 59 -0.38 -2.33 7.35
CA ILE A 59 -0.61 -1.58 8.60
C ILE A 59 -2.09 -1.28 8.81
N LEU A 60 -2.80 -0.86 7.76
CA LEU A 60 -4.18 -0.36 7.87
C LEU A 60 -5.22 -1.45 7.53
N GLY A 61 -4.83 -2.50 6.82
CA GLY A 61 -5.73 -3.54 6.31
C GLY A 61 -6.54 -3.15 5.07
N TYR A 62 -6.31 -1.95 4.50
CA TYR A 62 -6.98 -1.48 3.29
C TYR A 62 -6.07 -0.59 2.44
N PHE A 63 -6.40 -0.48 1.15
CA PHE A 63 -5.68 0.39 0.23
C PHE A 63 -6.08 1.85 0.41
N VAL A 64 -5.08 2.72 0.46
CA VAL A 64 -5.26 4.16 0.64
C VAL A 64 -4.82 4.88 -0.63
N GLY A 65 -5.51 5.96 -0.99
CA GLY A 65 -5.04 6.82 -2.07
C GLY A 65 -3.67 7.39 -1.74
N LEU A 66 -2.74 7.40 -2.71
CA LEU A 66 -1.38 7.88 -2.49
C LEU A 66 -1.34 9.34 -1.98
N ASP A 67 -2.33 10.15 -2.35
CA ASP A 67 -2.49 11.54 -1.90
C ASP A 67 -2.84 11.67 -0.40
N LYS A 68 -3.26 10.57 0.24
CA LYS A 68 -3.59 10.52 1.67
C LYS A 68 -2.46 9.92 2.52
N VAL A 69 -1.37 9.48 1.88
CA VAL A 69 -0.20 8.94 2.57
C VAL A 69 0.72 10.10 2.97
N PRO A 70 1.19 10.17 4.24
CA PRO A 70 2.13 11.20 4.67
C PRO A 70 3.42 11.18 3.86
N GLU A 71 3.99 12.36 3.58
CA GLU A 71 5.23 12.49 2.81
C GLU A 71 6.42 11.83 3.50
N GLU A 72 6.42 11.76 4.84
CA GLU A 72 7.46 11.11 5.63
C GLU A 72 7.55 9.61 5.32
N VAL A 73 6.40 8.94 5.17
CA VAL A 73 6.32 7.53 4.79
C VAL A 73 6.85 7.33 3.37
N ILE A 74 6.42 8.20 2.44
CA ILE A 74 6.87 8.15 1.04
C ILE A 74 8.39 8.32 0.96
N ASN A 75 8.95 9.26 1.72
CA ASN A 75 10.39 9.52 1.75
C ASN A 75 11.17 8.37 2.39
N HIS A 76 10.67 7.77 3.47
CA HIS A 76 11.29 6.62 4.12
C HIS A 76 11.38 5.42 3.16
N ILE A 77 10.26 5.03 2.55
CA ILE A 77 10.18 3.94 1.57
C ILE A 77 11.08 4.23 0.36
N ARG A 78 11.11 5.49 -0.10
CA ARG A 78 11.98 5.90 -1.22
C ARG A 78 13.46 5.67 -0.89
N GLN A 79 13.89 6.06 0.32
CA GLN A 79 15.28 5.88 0.76
C GLN A 79 15.64 4.39 0.81
N GLN A 80 14.73 3.54 1.30
CA GLN A 80 14.95 2.09 1.35
C GLN A 80 15.06 1.45 -0.04
N LEU A 81 14.25 1.92 -1.00
CA LEU A 81 14.31 1.45 -2.40
C LEU A 81 15.43 2.10 -3.21
N LYS A 82 16.19 3.04 -2.65
CA LYS A 82 17.25 3.82 -3.34
C LYS A 82 16.75 4.53 -4.61
N ILE A 83 15.51 5.01 -4.58
CA ILE A 83 14.87 5.68 -5.73
C ILE A 83 15.19 7.17 -5.73
N HIS A 84 15.45 7.74 -6.91
CA HIS A 84 15.81 9.15 -7.08
C HIS A 84 14.67 10.10 -6.65
N TYR A 85 15.01 11.19 -5.94
CA TYR A 85 14.05 12.15 -5.36
C TYR A 85 13.11 12.81 -6.38
N LYS A 86 13.54 12.93 -7.65
CA LYS A 86 12.71 13.47 -8.75
C LYS A 86 11.45 12.66 -9.02
N ILE A 87 11.42 11.38 -8.64
CA ILE A 87 10.27 10.50 -8.85
C ILE A 87 9.26 10.75 -7.73
N LYS A 88 8.17 11.45 -8.08
CA LYS A 88 7.06 11.72 -7.17
C LYS A 88 6.11 10.52 -7.14
N ALA A 89 5.79 10.05 -5.93
CA ALA A 89 4.75 9.04 -5.74
C ALA A 89 3.39 9.62 -6.15
N GLY A 90 2.55 8.79 -6.77
CA GLY A 90 1.26 9.23 -7.28
C GLY A 90 0.93 8.60 -8.63
N TYR A 91 -0.36 8.64 -8.97
CA TYR A 91 -0.87 8.19 -10.27
C TYR A 91 -1.20 9.36 -11.22
N SER A 92 -0.79 10.60 -10.90
CA SER A 92 -1.24 11.82 -11.58
C SER A 92 -0.88 11.89 -13.07
N LEU A 93 0.13 11.16 -13.52
CA LEU A 93 0.56 11.13 -14.93
C LEU A 93 -0.20 10.09 -15.78
N TYR A 94 -1.06 9.26 -15.19
CA TYR A 94 -1.64 8.10 -15.86
C TYR A 94 -3.17 8.14 -15.96
N ASN A 95 -3.74 9.32 -16.23
CA ASN A 95 -5.15 9.44 -16.66
C ASN A 95 -5.45 8.65 -17.96
N LYS A 96 -4.42 8.29 -18.75
CA LYS A 96 -4.59 7.42 -19.93
C LYS A 96 -4.87 5.96 -19.55
N THR A 97 -4.59 5.56 -18.30
CA THR A 97 -4.61 4.16 -17.80
C THR A 97 -6.00 3.62 -17.51
N ILE A 98 -6.81 4.50 -16.94
CA ILE A 98 -8.17 4.19 -16.49
C ILE A 98 -8.98 3.62 -17.66
N TYR A 99 -8.86 4.21 -18.85
CA TYR A 99 -9.60 3.77 -20.05
C TYR A 99 -9.13 2.42 -20.60
N ARG A 100 -7.84 2.08 -20.53
CA ARG A 100 -7.33 0.78 -21.02
C ARG A 100 -7.76 -0.38 -20.12
N HIS A 101 -7.89 -0.15 -18.82
CA HIS A 101 -8.38 -1.17 -17.87
C HIS A 101 -9.91 -1.29 -17.86
N ARG A 102 -10.64 -0.17 -17.99
CA ARG A 102 -12.12 -0.19 -18.06
C ARG A 102 -12.64 -1.03 -19.24
N ASN A 103 -11.91 -1.05 -20.35
CA ASN A 103 -12.40 -1.63 -21.59
C ASN A 103 -11.95 -3.08 -21.87
N ARG A 104 -11.19 -3.74 -20.98
CA ARG A 104 -10.59 -5.06 -21.32
C ARG A 104 -10.71 -6.19 -20.27
N GLY A 105 -11.45 -6.04 -19.18
CA GLY A 105 -11.46 -7.11 -18.15
C GLY A 105 -12.76 -7.36 -17.38
N CYS A 106 -13.73 -6.45 -17.35
CA CYS A 106 -14.91 -6.62 -16.50
C CYS A 106 -16.01 -7.53 -17.11
N LEU A 107 -15.83 -8.04 -18.32
CA LEU A 107 -16.83 -8.86 -19.02
C LEU A 107 -16.49 -10.36 -19.08
N GLN A 108 -15.33 -10.83 -18.61
CA GLN A 108 -14.90 -12.23 -18.82
C GLN A 108 -14.09 -12.88 -17.68
N SER A 109 -14.30 -12.55 -16.41
CA SER A 109 -13.76 -13.40 -15.34
C SER A 109 -14.74 -13.56 -14.15
N PRO A 110 -15.09 -14.80 -13.77
CA PRO A 110 -15.95 -15.08 -12.61
C PRO A 110 -15.27 -14.70 -11.28
N PRO A 111 -16.03 -14.55 -10.17
CA PRO A 111 -15.54 -13.98 -8.92
C PRO A 111 -14.57 -14.96 -8.25
N PHE A 112 -13.27 -14.77 -8.46
CA PHE A 112 -12.23 -15.55 -7.78
C PHE A 112 -12.02 -15.02 -6.35
N PHE A 113 -13.04 -15.24 -5.52
CA PHE A 113 -13.00 -15.09 -4.07
C PHE A 113 -12.62 -16.45 -3.49
N ARG A 114 -11.33 -16.76 -3.40
CA ARG A 114 -10.79 -17.84 -2.56
C ARG A 114 -9.29 -17.71 -2.42
N PHE A 115 -8.78 -18.21 -1.30
CA PHE A 115 -7.39 -18.19 -0.82
C PHE A 115 -6.98 -16.93 -0.07
N PHE A 116 -7.42 -16.82 1.19
CA PHE A 116 -6.52 -16.82 2.35
C PHE A 116 -7.34 -17.11 3.61
N ASN A 117 -7.75 -18.37 3.77
CA ASN A 117 -8.23 -18.92 5.04
C ASN A 117 -7.49 -20.24 5.27
N ASN A 118 -6.53 -20.23 6.18
CA ASN A 118 -6.23 -21.30 7.14
C ASN A 118 -4.79 -21.19 7.62
N SER A 119 -4.59 -20.60 8.79
CA SER A 119 -3.81 -21.20 9.89
C SER A 119 -3.73 -20.17 11.00
N TYR A 120 -4.65 -20.23 11.97
CA TYR A 120 -4.44 -19.94 13.40
C TYR A 120 -5.80 -20.08 14.08
N GLN A 121 -6.01 -21.27 14.67
CA GLN A 121 -6.88 -21.60 15.82
C GLN A 121 -7.53 -22.98 15.63
N GLN A 122 -6.80 -24.02 16.04
CA GLN A 122 -7.40 -25.10 16.80
C GLN A 122 -6.45 -25.42 17.97
N GLN A 123 -6.73 -24.85 19.13
CA GLN A 123 -6.68 -25.57 20.39
C GLN A 123 -7.92 -25.18 21.18
N PRO A 124 -8.66 -26.17 21.66
CA PRO A 124 -9.02 -26.11 23.07
C PRO A 124 -8.79 -27.45 23.80
N PHE A 125 -8.43 -27.28 25.07
CA PHE A 125 -8.54 -28.15 26.26
C PHE A 125 -8.95 -29.62 26.10
#